data_AF-A0A1I2E7U6-F1
#
_entry.id   AF-A0A1I2E7U6-F1
#
_cell.length_a   1.000
_cell.length_b   1.000
_cell.length_c   1.000
_cell.angle_alpha   90.00
_cell.angle_beta   90.00
_cell.angle_gamma   90.00
#
_symmetry.space_group_name_H-M   'P 1'
#
loop_
_entity.id
_entity.type
_entity.pdbx_description
1 polymer ?
#
loop_
_entity_poly.entity_id
_entity_poly.type
_entity_poly.pdbx_seq_one_letter_code
_entity_poly.pdbx_strand_id
1 'polypeptide(L)'
;MPRSLDISRLQQFERAGGAARHETPQDQRADSPVSEAAAERWPSREPVRDGQISIKAPIDVISRFRKLCKDDRRTYADMLSILMDAYENRS
;
A
#
# COMPACT_ATOMS: atom_id res chain seq x y z
N MET A 1 6.80 -31.99 37.74
CA MET A 1 8.10 -31.43 37.33
C MET A 1 7.89 -30.58 36.09
N PRO A 2 8.23 -29.27 36.09
CA PRO A 2 8.02 -28.42 34.92
C PRO A 2 9.02 -28.78 33.81
N ARG A 3 8.56 -28.84 32.56
CA ARG A 3 9.41 -29.09 31.38
C ARG A 3 10.35 -27.91 31.20
N SER A 4 11.65 -28.18 31.13
CA SER A 4 12.68 -27.19 30.83
C SER A 4 12.48 -26.62 29.42
N LEU A 5 12.54 -25.29 29.30
CA LEU A 5 12.53 -24.62 28.00
C LEU A 5 13.80 -24.98 27.23
N ASP A 6 13.64 -25.47 26.00
CA ASP A 6 14.75 -25.84 25.13
C ASP A 6 15.21 -24.63 24.31
N ILE A 7 16.27 -23.98 24.81
CA ILE A 7 16.85 -22.75 24.24
C ILE A 7 17.49 -23.02 22.87
N SER A 8 17.81 -24.28 22.55
CA SER A 8 18.42 -24.69 21.29
C SER A 8 17.51 -24.44 20.09
N ARG A 9 16.18 -24.46 20.29
CA ARG A 9 15.19 -24.20 19.22
C ARG A 9 15.18 -22.73 18.79
N LEU A 10 15.64 -21.81 19.63
CA LEU A 10 15.65 -20.38 19.30
C LEU A 10 16.74 -20.03 18.27
N GLN A 11 17.86 -20.76 18.27
CA GLN A 11 18.97 -20.54 17.34
C GLN A 11 18.64 -20.84 15.87
N GLN A 12 17.58 -21.63 15.61
CA GLN A 12 17.15 -21.89 14.23
C GLN A 12 16.65 -20.62 13.51
N PHE A 13 16.23 -19.60 14.28
CA PHE A 13 15.70 -18.35 13.75
C PHE A 13 16.77 -17.27 13.55
N GLU A 14 17.93 -17.37 14.20
CA GLU A 14 19.03 -16.42 14.04
C GLU A 14 19.78 -16.58 12.71
N ARG A 15 19.72 -17.79 12.11
CA ARG A 15 20.38 -18.09 10.84
C ARG A 15 19.63 -17.56 9.61
N ALA A 16 18.43 -16.98 9.81
CA ALA A 16 17.72 -16.17 8.82
C ALA A 16 18.17 -14.70 8.87
N GLY A 17 19.49 -14.50 8.79
CA GLY A 17 20.13 -13.37 8.12
C GLY A 17 19.61 -11.97 8.43
N GLY A 18 20.16 -11.37 9.49
CA GLY A 18 20.44 -9.94 9.45
C GLY A 18 21.35 -9.62 8.26
N ALA A 19 20.90 -8.70 7.40
CA ALA A 19 21.76 -7.89 6.56
C ALA A 19 21.30 -6.45 6.74
N ALA A 20 22.05 -5.68 7.53
CA ALA A 20 21.94 -4.24 7.50
C ALA A 20 22.31 -3.75 6.10
N ARG A 21 21.35 -3.16 5.38
CA ARG A 21 21.61 -2.21 4.31
C ARG A 21 20.66 -1.02 4.48
N HIS A 22 21.17 0.00 5.16
CA HIS A 22 20.83 1.36 4.79
C HIS A 22 21.12 1.52 3.29
N GLU A 23 20.13 1.95 2.51
CA GLU A 23 20.23 2.81 1.32
C GLU A 23 18.89 2.76 0.58
N THR A 24 18.16 3.87 0.58
CA THR A 24 17.18 4.16 -0.47
C THR A 24 17.95 4.36 -1.77
N PRO A 25 17.63 3.61 -2.83
CA PRO A 25 17.19 4.30 -4.05
C PRO A 25 15.98 3.65 -4.71
N GLN A 26 15.16 4.56 -5.20
CA GLN A 26 14.17 4.50 -6.28
C GLN A 26 14.43 3.46 -7.39
N ASP A 27 13.32 2.93 -7.91
CA ASP A 27 13.12 2.36 -9.25
C ASP A 27 13.89 1.08 -9.64
N GLN A 28 13.15 -0.03 -9.72
CA GLN A 28 13.29 -1.04 -10.79
C GLN A 28 12.11 -2.03 -10.71
N ARG A 29 11.05 -1.72 -11.47
CA ARG A 29 10.11 -2.75 -11.95
C ARG A 29 10.89 -3.63 -12.93
N ALA A 30 11.31 -4.80 -12.47
CA ALA A 30 11.65 -5.92 -13.34
C ALA A 30 10.48 -6.91 -13.27
N ASP A 31 9.79 -7.01 -14.39
CA ASP A 31 8.81 -8.03 -14.72
C ASP A 31 9.38 -9.42 -14.33
N SER A 32 8.73 -10.10 -13.41
CA SER A 32 8.99 -11.51 -13.11
C SER A 32 7.64 -12.21 -13.09
N PRO A 33 7.42 -13.24 -13.92
CA PRO A 33 6.16 -13.98 -13.89
C PRO A 33 6.10 -14.70 -12.55
N VAL A 34 5.12 -14.32 -11.71
CA VAL A 34 4.86 -15.00 -10.44
C VAL A 34 4.34 -16.39 -10.77
N SER A 35 5.26 -17.35 -10.76
CA SER A 35 5.01 -18.76 -10.99
C SER A 35 4.03 -19.29 -9.95
N GLU A 36 3.10 -20.11 -10.43
CA GLU A 36 2.14 -20.98 -9.73
C GLU A 36 2.52 -21.36 -8.29
N ALA A 37 2.07 -20.54 -7.35
CA ALA A 37 1.71 -21.00 -6.03
C ALA A 37 0.59 -20.08 -5.57
N ALA A 38 -0.63 -20.40 -6.03
CA ALA A 38 -1.85 -19.99 -5.35
C ALA A 38 -1.85 -20.66 -3.96
N ALA A 39 -0.97 -20.18 -3.08
CA ALA A 39 -1.08 -20.39 -1.65
C ALA A 39 -2.47 -19.90 -1.28
N GLU A 40 -3.29 -20.83 -0.80
CA GLU A 40 -4.71 -20.70 -0.53
C GLU A 40 -5.06 -19.29 -0.07
N ARG A 41 -5.54 -18.49 -1.02
CA ARG A 41 -5.86 -17.09 -0.76
C ARG A 41 -7.11 -17.09 0.08
N TRP A 42 -6.94 -16.79 1.36
CA TRP A 42 -8.01 -16.73 2.34
C TRP A 42 -9.27 -16.06 1.74
N PRO A 43 -10.46 -16.69 1.80
CA PRO A 43 -11.68 -16.20 1.15
C PRO A 43 -12.14 -14.81 1.61
N SER A 44 -11.59 -14.33 2.73
CA SER A 44 -12.00 -13.08 3.39
C SER A 44 -11.39 -11.81 2.77
N ARG A 45 -10.58 -11.90 1.71
CA ARG A 45 -10.17 -10.72 0.95
C ARG A 45 -11.05 -10.58 -0.28
N GLU A 46 -12.10 -9.76 -0.17
CA GLU A 46 -12.82 -9.27 -1.34
C GLU A 46 -11.80 -8.74 -2.37
N PRO A 47 -12.02 -9.02 -3.66
CA PRO A 47 -11.15 -8.50 -4.70
C PRO A 47 -11.18 -6.98 -4.65
N VAL A 48 -10.02 -6.38 -4.36
CA VAL A 48 -9.84 -4.93 -4.34
C VAL A 48 -10.10 -4.41 -5.76
N ARG A 49 -11.23 -3.72 -5.95
CA ARG A 49 -11.64 -3.10 -7.21
C ARG A 49 -11.03 -1.71 -7.35
N ASP A 50 -9.72 -1.62 -7.25
CA ASP A 50 -9.02 -0.34 -7.41
C ASP A 50 -8.80 -0.04 -8.90
N GLY A 51 -9.25 1.13 -9.34
CA GLY A 51 -8.91 1.70 -10.64
C GLY A 51 -7.85 2.78 -10.51
N GLN A 52 -6.96 2.90 -11.50
CA GLN A 52 -5.97 3.97 -11.56
C GLN A 52 -6.27 4.91 -12.73
N ILE A 53 -6.31 6.21 -12.45
CA ILE A 53 -6.41 7.26 -13.46
C ILE A 53 -5.24 8.24 -13.33
N SER A 54 -4.74 8.74 -14.46
CA SER A 54 -3.73 9.79 -14.48
C SER A 54 -4.38 11.12 -14.81
N ILE A 55 -4.29 12.10 -13.89
CA ILE A 55 -4.86 13.43 -14.06
C ILE A 55 -3.76 14.38 -14.54
N LYS A 56 -3.96 14.99 -15.72
CA LYS A 56 -3.13 16.11 -16.22
C LYS A 56 -3.90 17.41 -16.06
N ALA A 57 -3.32 18.38 -15.36
CA ALA A 57 -3.89 19.69 -15.16
C ALA A 57 -2.79 20.75 -14.93
N PRO A 58 -3.12 22.05 -15.03
CA PRO A 58 -2.22 23.13 -14.64
C PRO A 58 -1.71 23.00 -13.20
N ILE A 59 -0.47 23.46 -12.96
CA ILE A 59 0.22 23.29 -11.68
C ILE A 59 -0.52 23.98 -10.53
N ASP A 60 -1.13 25.12 -10.80
CA ASP A 60 -1.95 25.89 -9.86
C ASP A 60 -3.18 25.10 -9.41
N VAL A 61 -3.87 24.42 -10.34
CA VAL A 61 -5.04 23.58 -10.04
C VAL A 61 -4.65 22.39 -9.17
N ILE A 62 -3.57 21.68 -9.55
CA ILE A 62 -3.07 20.53 -8.77
C ILE A 62 -2.63 20.98 -7.37
N SER A 63 -1.96 22.13 -7.27
CA SER A 63 -1.51 22.67 -5.99
C SER A 63 -2.68 23.02 -5.09
N ARG A 64 -3.75 23.63 -5.64
CA ARG A 64 -4.98 23.91 -4.91
C ARG A 64 -5.65 22.64 -4.41
N PHE A 65 -5.78 21.63 -5.27
CA PHE A 65 -6.38 20.36 -4.90
C PHE A 65 -5.59 19.64 -3.79
N ARG A 66 -4.25 19.60 -3.91
CA ARG A 66 -3.38 19.02 -2.87
C ARG A 66 -3.51 19.74 -1.54
N LYS A 67 -3.58 21.07 -1.55
CA LYS A 67 -3.78 21.87 -0.34
C LYS A 67 -5.14 21.55 0.30
N LEU A 68 -6.21 21.50 -0.50
CA LEU A 68 -7.55 21.16 -0.02
C LEU A 68 -7.58 19.78 0.67
N CYS A 69 -6.93 18.78 0.08
CA CYS A 69 -6.84 17.44 0.67
C CYS A 69 -6.05 17.44 1.99
N LYS A 70 -4.98 18.25 2.06
CA LYS A 70 -4.14 18.36 3.26
C LYS A 70 -4.89 19.01 4.41
N ASP A 71 -5.62 20.08 4.13
CA ASP A 71 -6.36 20.85 5.13
C ASP A 71 -7.48 20.01 5.76
N ASP A 72 -8.15 19.16 4.97
CA ASP A 72 -9.21 18.26 5.42
C ASP A 72 -8.72 16.87 5.88
N ARG A 73 -7.39 16.62 5.81
CA ARG A 73 -6.74 15.34 6.16
C ARG A 73 -7.34 14.11 5.44
N ARG A 74 -7.69 14.26 4.17
CA ARG A 74 -8.28 13.20 3.32
C ARG A 74 -7.32 12.68 2.27
N THR A 75 -7.60 11.48 1.77
CA THR A 75 -6.90 10.94 0.60
C THR A 75 -7.40 11.65 -0.66
N TYR A 76 -6.60 11.62 -1.73
CA TYR A 76 -7.01 12.19 -3.01
C TYR A 76 -8.27 11.51 -3.58
N ALA A 77 -8.42 10.20 -3.37
CA ALA A 77 -9.58 9.45 -3.82
C ALA A 77 -10.85 9.87 -3.05
N ASP A 78 -10.76 10.01 -1.73
CA ASP A 78 -11.88 10.44 -0.88
C ASP A 78 -12.32 11.87 -1.20
N MET A 79 -11.36 12.79 -1.33
CA MET A 79 -11.67 14.17 -1.75
C MET A 79 -12.29 14.22 -3.15
N LEU A 80 -11.82 13.37 -4.08
CA LEU A 80 -12.41 13.27 -5.41
C LEU A 80 -13.87 12.78 -5.35
N SER A 81 -14.18 11.79 -4.50
CA SER A 81 -15.55 11.30 -4.30
C SER A 81 -16.48 12.41 -3.83
N ILE A 82 -16.07 13.18 -2.81
CA ILE A 82 -16.87 14.29 -2.27
C ILE A 82 -17.14 15.35 -3.36
N LEU A 83 -16.12 15.66 -4.18
CA LEU A 83 -16.29 16.59 -5.28
C LEU A 83 -17.27 16.07 -6.35
N MET A 84 -17.27 14.76 -6.61
CA MET A 84 -18.22 14.12 -7.52
C MET A 84 -19.63 14.16 -6.95
N ASP A 85 -19.82 13.75 -5.68
CA ASP A 85 -21.12 13.79 -5.00
C ASP A 85 -21.71 15.21 -4.97
N ALA A 86 -20.88 16.22 -4.69
CA ALA A 86 -21.30 17.61 -4.68
C ALA A 86 -21.67 18.14 -6.08
N TYR A 87 -21.03 17.64 -7.14
CA TYR A 87 -21.35 18.00 -8.52
C TYR A 87 -22.66 17.35 -8.97
N GLU A 88 -22.85 16.06 -8.68
CA GLU A 88 -24.06 15.32 -9.03
C GLU A 88 -25.30 15.86 -8.30
N ASN A 89 -25.17 16.22 -7.03
CA ASN A 89 -26.26 16.82 -6.25
C ASN A 89 -26.62 18.25 -6.68
N ARG A 90 -25.81 18.90 -7.52
CA ARG A 90 -26.06 20.24 -8.04
C ARG A 90 -26.78 20.24 -9.40
N SER A 91 -26.80 19.09 -10.07
CA SER A 91 -27.44 18.90 -11.37
C SER A 91 -28.89 18.44 -11.23
#